data_AF-A0A7W5AP03-F1
#
_entry.id   AF-A0A7W5AP03-F1
#
_cell.length_a   1.000
_cell.length_b   1.000
_cell.length_c   1.000
_cell.angle_alpha   90.00
_cell.angle_beta   90.00
_cell.angle_gamma   90.00
#
_symmetry.space_group_name_H-M   'P 1'
#
loop_
_entity.id
_entity.type
_entity.pdbx_description
1 polymer ?
#
loop_
_entity_poly.entity_id
_entity_poly.type
_entity_poly.pdbx_seq_one_letter_code
_entity_poly.pdbx_strand_id
1 'polypeptide(L)' 'MRTAVFWRETTERAVKSAAQALLGLWPLDQFNILNADPRLAGGIAAGAAVLSILTSLASTAIGSTSSPSVVE' A
#
# COMPACT_ATOMS: atom_id res chain seq x y z
N MET A 1 10.23 19.76 -5.17
CA MET A 1 10.93 18.67 -4.47
C MET A 1 9.91 17.92 -3.65
N ARG A 2 9.86 16.58 -3.74
CA ARG A 2 8.97 15.77 -2.89
C ARG A 2 9.40 15.98 -1.44
N THR A 3 8.54 16.62 -0.66
CA THR A 3 8.84 17.05 0.72
C THR A 3 8.91 15.84 1.65
N ALA A 4 9.48 16.04 2.85
CA ALA A 4 9.45 15.00 3.89
C ALA A 4 8.02 14.54 4.23
N VAL A 5 7.05 15.47 4.14
CA VAL A 5 5.62 15.20 4.34
C VAL A 5 5.09 14.22 3.29
N PHE A 6 5.37 14.46 2.00
CA PHE A 6 4.96 13.57 0.91
C PHE A 6 5.42 12.13 1.13
N TRP A 7 6.68 11.94 1.51
CA TRP A 7 7.24 10.59 1.70
C TRP A 7 6.69 9.91 2.95
N ARG A 8 6.41 10.68 4.01
CA ARG A 8 5.74 10.16 5.21
C ARG A 8 4.34 9.64 4.85
N GLU A 9 3.53 10.45 4.18
CA GLU A 9 2.17 10.08 3.79
C GLU A 9 2.15 8.90 2.79
N THR A 10 3.08 8.90 1.83
CA THR A 10 3.25 7.78 0.89
C THR A 10 3.57 6.48 1.63
N THR A 11 4.43 6.54 2.65
CA THR A 11 4.82 5.37 3.45
C THR A 11 3.65 4.87 4.30
N GLU A 12 2.94 5.77 4.98
CA GLU A 12 1.72 5.45 5.74
C GLU A 12 0.69 4.76 4.83
N ARG A 13 0.52 5.25 3.60
CA ARG A 13 -0.39 4.65 2.62
C ARG A 13 0.09 3.29 2.13
N ALA A 14 1.38 3.12 1.88
CA ALA A 14 1.94 1.84 1.43
C ALA A 14 1.76 0.74 2.49
N VAL A 15 2.02 1.06 3.76
CA VAL A 15 1.80 0.14 4.89
C VAL A 15 0.31 -0.21 5.03
N LYS A 16 -0.57 0.79 4.92
CA LYS A 16 -2.02 0.56 4.94
C LYS A 16 -2.48 -0.36 3.82
N SER A 17 -2.00 -0.13 2.59
CA SER A 17 -2.32 -0.99 1.43
C SER A 17 -1.83 -2.42 1.62
N ALA A 18 -0.62 -2.62 2.17
CA ALA A 18 -0.11 -3.96 2.50
C ALA A 18 -1.01 -4.68 3.53
N ALA A 19 -1.39 -3.99 4.62
CA ALA A 19 -2.27 -4.55 5.64
C ALA A 19 -3.66 -4.89 5.07
N GLN A 20 -4.25 -4.00 4.26
CA GLN A 20 -5.53 -4.25 3.61
C GLN A 20 -5.49 -5.45 2.65
N ALA A 21 -4.39 -5.61 1.90
CA ALA A 21 -4.21 -6.75 1.02
C ALA A 21 -4.14 -8.07 1.80
N LEU A 22 -3.44 -8.09 2.94
CA LEU A 22 -3.40 -9.25 3.83
C LEU A 22 -4.76 -9.58 4.45
N LEU A 23 -5.48 -8.57 4.92
CA LEU A 23 -6.85 -8.74 5.44
C LEU A 23 -7.80 -9.27 4.36
N GLY A 24 -7.58 -8.89 3.10
CA GLY A 24 -8.33 -9.41 1.95
C GLY A 24 -8.17 -10.91 1.71
N LEU A 25 -7.15 -11.56 2.30
CA LEU A 25 -6.98 -13.02 2.24
C LEU A 25 -7.86 -13.76 3.25
N TRP A 26 -8.39 -13.06 4.26
CA TRP A 26 -9.16 -13.69 5.34
C TRP A 26 -10.43 -14.42 4.90
N PRO A 27 -11.21 -13.88 3.94
CA PRO A 27 -12.45 -14.52 3.49
C PRO A 27 -12.25 -15.78 2.63
N LEU A 28 -11.04 -16.05 2.12
CA LEU A 28 -10.85 -17.03 1.06
C LEU A 28 -10.95 -18.48 1.53
N ASP A 29 -10.51 -18.81 2.76
CA ASP A 29 -10.48 -20.21 3.23
C ASP A 29 -10.30 -20.37 4.77
N GLN A 30 -11.11 -19.66 5.58
CA GLN A 30 -10.96 -19.65 7.05
C GLN A 30 -9.52 -19.34 7.48
N PHE A 31 -9.08 -18.11 7.21
CA PHE A 31 -7.69 -17.73 7.46
C PHE A 31 -7.19 -18.14 8.84
N ASN A 32 -6.12 -18.93 8.82
CA ASN A 32 -5.40 -19.37 10.00
C ASN A 32 -3.94 -18.95 9.82
N ILE A 33 -3.46 -18.08 10.71
CA ILE A 33 -2.10 -17.56 10.65
C ILE A 33 -1.02 -18.65 10.76
N LEU A 34 -1.33 -19.78 11.39
CA LEU A 34 -0.42 -20.93 11.54
C LEU A 34 -0.29 -21.75 10.26
N ASN A 35 -1.30 -21.70 9.39
CA ASN A 35 -1.33 -22.42 8.11
C ASN A 35 -1.13 -21.48 6.90
N ALA A 36 -0.97 -20.19 7.13
CA ALA A 36 -0.79 -19.21 6.07
C ALA A 36 0.54 -19.43 5.34
N ASP A 37 0.53 -19.36 4.00
CA ASP A 37 1.75 -19.35 3.20
C ASP A 37 2.43 -17.96 3.32
N PRO A 38 3.59 -17.85 3.99
CA PRO A 38 4.25 -16.56 4.20
C PRO A 38 4.82 -15.99 2.90
N ARG A 39 5.12 -16.82 1.89
CA ARG A 39 5.63 -16.36 0.59
C ARG A 39 4.52 -15.72 -0.22
N LEU A 40 3.36 -16.38 -0.28
CA LEU A 40 2.18 -15.82 -0.94
C LEU A 40 1.72 -14.54 -0.25
N ALA A 41 1.52 -14.59 1.08
CA ALA A 41 1.09 -13.44 1.86
C ALA A 41 2.08 -12.26 1.75
N GLY A 42 3.37 -12.54 1.88
CA GLY A 42 4.44 -11.55 1.72
C GLY A 42 4.48 -10.94 0.32
N GLY A 43 4.31 -11.75 -0.73
CA GLY A 43 4.26 -11.29 -2.12
C GLY A 43 3.07 -10.37 -2.38
N ILE A 44 1.88 -10.72 -1.87
CA ILE A 44 0.66 -9.90 -1.98
C ILE A 44 0.81 -8.58 -1.24
N ALA A 45 1.30 -8.61 0.01
CA ALA A 45 1.55 -7.40 0.80
C ALA A 45 2.58 -6.47 0.14
N ALA A 46 3.70 -7.02 -0.34
CA ALA A 46 4.74 -6.26 -1.03
C ALA A 46 4.23 -5.66 -2.35
N GLY A 47 3.48 -6.44 -3.14
CA GLY A 47 2.85 -5.96 -4.37
C GLY A 47 1.90 -4.79 -4.10
N ALA A 48 1.05 -4.88 -3.07
CA ALA A 48 0.14 -3.81 -2.68
C ALA A 48 0.90 -2.55 -2.20
N ALA A 49 1.98 -2.69 -1.44
CA ALA A 49 2.81 -1.56 -1.02
C ALA A 49 3.47 -0.87 -2.23
N VAL A 50 4.06 -1.63 -3.14
CA VAL A 50 4.70 -1.11 -4.37
C VAL A 50 3.68 -0.39 -5.24
N LEU A 51 2.50 -1.00 -5.46
CA LEU A 51 1.40 -0.36 -6.21
C LEU A 51 0.95 0.95 -5.55
N SER A 52 0.86 0.99 -4.22
CA SER A 52 0.50 2.19 -3.47
C SER A 52 1.50 3.32 -3.69
N ILE A 53 2.81 3.02 -3.62
CA ILE A 53 3.89 3.96 -3.90
C ILE A 53 3.81 4.46 -5.34
N LEU A 54 3.75 3.55 -6.33
CA LEU A 54 3.68 3.92 -7.75
C LEU A 54 2.48 4.81 -8.05
N THR A 55 1.33 4.51 -7.44
CA THR A 55 0.12 5.33 -7.56
C THR A 55 0.33 6.70 -6.92
N SER A 56 0.95 6.78 -5.74
CA SER A 56 1.27 8.07 -5.10
C SER A 56 2.24 8.90 -5.94
N LEU A 57 3.20 8.27 -6.63
CA LEU A 57 4.06 8.94 -7.59
C LEU A 57 3.27 9.45 -8.80
N ALA A 58 2.37 8.63 -9.35
CA ALA A 58 1.52 9.03 -10.47
C ALA A 58 0.57 10.18 -10.09
N SER A 59 0.02 10.18 -8.86
CA SER A 59 -0.83 11.27 -8.35
C SER A 59 -0.14 12.64 -8.42
N THR A 60 1.17 12.71 -8.20
CA THR A 60 1.92 13.99 -8.28
C THR A 60 1.96 14.59 -9.69
N ALA A 61 1.69 13.80 -10.73
CA ALA A 61 1.61 14.28 -12.11
C ALA A 61 0.22 14.82 -12.49
N ILE A 62 -0.81 14.49 -11.71
CA ILE A 62 -2.22 14.79 -12.01
C ILE A 62 -2.83 15.76 -10.97
N GLY A 63 -2.32 15.77 -9.74
CA GLY A 63 -2.79 16.60 -8.60
C GLY A 63 -1.75 17.59 -8.07
N SER A 64 -1.94 18.09 -6.84
CA SER A 64 -1.02 19.05 -6.21
C SER A 64 0.34 18.43 -5.93
N THR A 65 1.43 19.15 -6.22
CA THR A 65 2.82 18.61 -6.16
C THR A 65 3.29 18.29 -4.73
N SER A 66 2.50 18.63 -3.72
CA SER A 66 2.80 18.49 -2.30
C SER A 66 2.13 17.27 -1.62
N SER A 67 1.15 16.61 -2.26
CA SER A 67 0.41 15.49 -1.67
C SER A 67 0.50 14.21 -2.53
N PRO A 68 0.57 13.00 -1.92
CA PRO A 68 0.46 11.73 -2.64
C PRO A 68 -0.97 11.33 -2.99
N SER A 69 -1.96 12.16 -2.65
CA SER A 69 -3.36 12.01 -3.03
C SER A 69 -3.78 13.06 -4.06
N VAL A 70 -4.70 12.68 -4.95
CA VAL A 70 -5.29 13.60 -5.95
C VAL A 70 -6.40 14.46 -5.31
N VAL A 71 -6.99 13.99 -4.22
CA VAL A 71 -8.01 14.71 -3.43
C VAL A 71 -7.57 14.75 -1.96
N GLU A 72 -7.68 15.92 -1.32
CA GLU A 72 -7.43 16.07 0.13
C GLU A 72 -8.58 15.51 0.97
#